data_AF-A0A6J6ZWD3-F1
#
_entry.id   AF-A0A6J6ZWD3-F1
#
_cell.length_a   1.000
_cell.length_b   1.000
_cell.length_c   1.000
_cell.angle_alpha   90.00
_cell.angle_beta   90.00
_cell.angle_gamma   90.00
#
_symmetry.space_group_name_H-M   'P 1'
#
loop_
_entity.id
_entity.type
_entity.pdbx_description
1 polymer ?
#
loop_
_entity_poly.entity_id
_entity_poly.type
_entity_poly.pdbx_seq_one_letter_code
_entity_poly.pdbx_strand_id
1 'polypeptide(L)'
;MPLPRSIFSQSTPQDHDLTLLSGIWPQDLTGELLLSAPHPSTFDNPHPFFGDGMTYRLSLEAGTHGAPQDSFAWRQRIIDSPSARLRTLRPDVFSATHMGVQSPFGMSNAANTAPLPWGDRLFTTWDVGRPIEIDPVTLGFLGEVGHRSEWKDFEIFDQPILPLVMSTAHPVIDPDRDVLWTVNIFWGELHVVRWDGVNPLQMWPITGGIIPQSVHTITQTRDWLIIGDCAFKVEPQVLTGGDRLEPANASGPVYLIRKDALEAVPPGTPVSANVFEIAPEINHYYAMYEDAGGIQVLFEHTQNADLAMTQGAGDIDALGRPVDPALCGLFGFPMSPDRNTLIEFNPETGKVHERAEQRDPTLLWSRQLNAIDWSTEGRSKPTMHHQVHFGWRPEAVTQKMLALYADRIDRSEWPVDETPPLLTTTSVPDLQLQTHHEFAMDDMPTSPIFVPRDPGSVPGSSRYAGSDPGGHDGYVVVPVVNDKGFRVEVFDAASVGSGPLATLSGTTAAGSAVAVPFVLHSAWMPRVVASQDLPRLKFSAELDRIDQLPEDLAAAARQVARDLDEGIPMDAPAMS
;
A
#
# COMPACT_ATOMS: atom_id res chain seq x y z
N MET A 1 -1.94 12.30 -24.24
CA MET A 1 -1.03 13.14 -23.43
C MET A 1 -0.37 12.23 -22.44
N PRO A 2 0.96 12.27 -22.32
CA PRO A 2 1.66 11.18 -21.69
C PRO A 2 1.62 11.29 -20.17
N LEU A 3 1.72 10.17 -19.46
CA LEU A 3 1.84 10.09 -18.00
C LEU A 3 2.95 11.03 -17.48
N PRO A 4 2.86 11.59 -16.26
CA PRO A 4 3.92 12.47 -15.76
C PRO A 4 5.27 11.74 -15.68
N ARG A 5 6.36 12.34 -16.18
CA ARG A 5 7.72 11.78 -16.04
C ARG A 5 8.30 12.01 -14.65
N SER A 6 7.77 12.99 -13.93
CA SER A 6 8.07 13.28 -12.52
C SER A 6 7.87 12.09 -11.58
N ILE A 7 7.09 11.08 -11.99
CA ILE A 7 6.87 9.85 -11.21
C ILE A 7 8.15 9.03 -10.97
N PHE A 8 9.17 9.22 -11.81
CA PHE A 8 10.50 8.61 -11.66
C PHE A 8 11.58 9.62 -11.26
N SER A 9 11.20 10.79 -10.74
CA SER A 9 12.17 11.78 -10.26
C SER A 9 13.04 11.19 -9.16
N GLN A 10 14.36 11.26 -9.34
CA GLN A 10 15.35 10.83 -8.35
C GLN A 10 15.85 11.98 -7.48
N SER A 11 15.08 13.07 -7.40
CA SER A 11 15.45 14.25 -6.63
C SER A 11 15.67 13.88 -5.16
N THR A 12 16.69 14.47 -4.53
CA THR A 12 16.91 14.27 -3.10
C THR A 12 15.68 14.75 -2.33
N PRO A 13 15.13 13.92 -1.43
CA PRO A 13 14.00 14.30 -0.59
C PRO A 13 14.32 15.52 0.26
N GLN A 14 13.43 16.52 0.27
CA GLN A 14 13.61 17.75 1.03
C GLN A 14 12.28 18.20 1.61
N ASP A 15 12.24 18.40 2.93
CA ASP A 15 11.07 19.02 3.57
C ASP A 15 10.78 20.37 2.94
N HIS A 16 9.50 20.66 2.77
CA HIS A 16 9.00 21.93 2.25
C HIS A 16 7.60 22.16 2.81
N ASP A 17 7.04 23.34 2.56
CA ASP A 17 5.67 23.61 2.95
C ASP A 17 4.83 23.86 1.71
N LEU A 18 3.55 23.47 1.77
CA LEU A 18 2.57 23.77 0.74
C LEU A 18 1.77 25.00 1.14
N THR A 19 1.34 25.78 0.16
CA THR A 19 0.49 26.96 0.34
C THR A 19 -0.79 26.82 -0.46
N LEU A 20 -1.83 27.53 -0.02
CA LEU A 20 -3.12 27.55 -0.71
C LEU A 20 -2.96 28.22 -2.09
N LEU A 21 -3.14 27.42 -3.15
CA LEU A 21 -3.12 27.87 -4.53
C LEU A 21 -4.47 28.46 -4.94
N SER A 22 -5.56 27.80 -4.54
CA SER A 22 -6.93 28.18 -4.88
C SER A 22 -7.94 27.63 -3.89
N GLY A 23 -9.13 28.25 -3.86
CA GLY A 23 -10.25 27.82 -3.04
C GLY A 23 -10.17 28.28 -1.58
N ILE A 24 -10.85 27.57 -0.69
CA ILE A 24 -10.86 27.84 0.75
C ILE A 24 -10.62 26.53 1.49
N TRP A 25 -9.47 26.42 2.17
CA TRP A 25 -9.16 25.23 2.95
C TRP A 25 -10.17 25.10 4.12
N PRO A 26 -10.84 23.94 4.28
CA PRO A 26 -11.82 23.79 5.35
C PRO A 26 -11.17 23.83 6.74
N GLN A 27 -11.83 24.47 7.70
CA GLN A 27 -11.28 24.69 9.04
C GLN A 27 -11.34 23.44 9.94
N ASP A 28 -12.28 22.54 9.66
CA ASP A 28 -12.51 21.26 10.33
C ASP A 28 -11.73 20.10 9.69
N LEU A 29 -11.00 20.34 8.58
CA LEU A 29 -10.09 19.37 7.98
C LEU A 29 -8.78 19.32 8.78
N THR A 30 -8.63 18.28 9.60
CA THR A 30 -7.55 18.14 10.59
C THR A 30 -6.78 16.83 10.49
N GLY A 31 -5.65 16.74 11.20
CA GLY A 31 -4.79 15.57 11.23
C GLY A 31 -3.78 15.52 10.07
N GLU A 32 -3.37 14.31 9.69
CA GLU A 32 -2.24 14.09 8.78
C GLU A 32 -2.61 13.13 7.64
N LEU A 33 -2.25 13.50 6.42
CA LEU A 33 -2.14 12.57 5.30
C LEU A 33 -0.76 11.92 5.35
N LEU A 34 -0.73 10.58 5.42
CA LEU A 34 0.47 9.77 5.33
C LEU A 34 0.51 9.06 3.99
N LEU A 35 1.67 9.02 3.34
CA LEU A 35 1.90 8.34 2.08
C LEU A 35 3.13 7.44 2.19
N SER A 36 3.03 6.21 1.70
CA SER A 36 4.18 5.32 1.49
C SER A 36 4.47 5.17 0.00
N ALA A 37 5.75 5.11 -0.33
CA ALA A 37 6.20 4.90 -1.70
C ALA A 37 7.59 4.28 -1.75
N PRO A 38 7.96 3.61 -2.84
CA PRO A 38 9.35 3.30 -3.12
C PRO A 38 10.05 4.56 -3.68
N HIS A 39 11.28 4.86 -3.25
CA HIS A 39 11.98 6.05 -3.75
C HIS A 39 12.79 5.76 -5.05
N PRO A 40 12.62 6.52 -6.14
CA PRO A 40 13.29 6.22 -7.41
C PRO A 40 14.82 6.23 -7.41
N SER A 41 15.45 6.92 -6.45
CA SER A 41 16.92 6.94 -6.35
C SER A 41 17.52 5.59 -5.93
N THR A 42 16.69 4.67 -5.44
CA THR A 42 17.10 3.33 -5.01
C THR A 42 16.48 2.24 -5.91
N PHE A 43 15.99 2.63 -7.10
CA PHE A 43 15.51 1.72 -8.13
C PHE A 43 16.69 1.14 -8.90
N ASP A 44 16.97 -0.14 -8.70
CA ASP A 44 18.08 -0.82 -9.37
C ASP A 44 17.62 -1.68 -10.56
N ASN A 45 16.37 -1.48 -11.05
CA ASN A 45 15.64 -2.38 -11.98
C ASN A 45 15.42 -3.79 -11.38
N PRO A 46 14.55 -4.66 -11.93
CA PRO A 46 13.60 -4.45 -13.02
C PRO A 46 12.31 -3.75 -12.59
N HIS A 47 12.09 -3.53 -11.29
CA HIS A 47 10.79 -3.10 -10.77
C HIS A 47 10.88 -1.91 -9.81
N PRO A 48 10.04 -0.87 -9.96
CA PRO A 48 10.02 0.29 -9.08
C PRO A 48 9.58 -0.03 -7.64
N PHE A 49 8.86 -1.13 -7.40
CA PHE A 49 8.42 -1.50 -6.05
C PHE A 49 9.54 -2.06 -5.17
N PHE A 50 10.77 -2.16 -5.69
CA PHE A 50 11.94 -2.63 -4.95
C PHE A 50 12.85 -1.50 -4.47
N GLY A 51 12.47 -0.23 -4.70
CA GLY A 51 13.13 0.90 -4.06
C GLY A 51 12.87 0.93 -2.56
N ASP A 52 13.84 1.43 -1.80
CA ASP A 52 13.71 1.64 -0.36
C ASP A 52 12.51 2.54 -0.03
N GLY A 53 11.85 2.27 1.09
CA GLY A 53 10.65 2.96 1.51
C GLY A 53 10.87 4.42 1.82
N MET A 54 9.98 5.25 1.30
CA MET A 54 9.83 6.67 1.55
C MET A 54 8.47 6.90 2.20
N THR A 55 8.47 7.66 3.29
CA THR A 55 7.24 8.14 3.91
C THR A 55 7.12 9.65 3.70
N TYR A 56 5.95 10.09 3.25
CA TYR A 56 5.58 11.50 3.22
C TYR A 56 4.46 11.76 4.21
N ARG A 57 4.49 12.93 4.84
CA ARG A 57 3.43 13.43 5.73
C ARG A 57 3.05 14.84 5.32
N LEU A 58 1.77 15.05 5.04
CA LEU A 58 1.18 16.38 4.93
C LEU A 58 0.31 16.65 6.16
N SER A 59 0.65 17.71 6.90
CA SER A 59 -0.22 18.23 7.97
C SER A 59 -1.37 19.00 7.35
N LEU A 60 -2.60 18.59 7.67
CA LEU A 60 -3.83 19.16 7.10
C LEU A 60 -4.24 20.45 7.82
N GLU A 61 -3.51 20.83 8.87
CA GLU A 61 -3.67 22.08 9.60
C GLU A 61 -2.48 23.02 9.33
N ALA A 62 -2.77 24.24 8.89
CA ALA A 62 -1.74 25.24 8.63
C ALA A 62 -1.03 25.70 9.92
N GLY A 63 0.26 26.05 9.82
CA GLY A 63 1.05 26.53 10.96
C GLY A 63 1.46 25.45 11.97
N THR A 64 1.25 24.18 11.65
CA THR A 64 1.64 23.05 12.49
C THR A 64 2.98 22.46 12.05
N HIS A 65 3.60 21.66 12.92
CA HIS A 65 4.81 20.88 12.62
C HIS A 65 5.96 21.67 11.96
N GLY A 66 6.12 22.92 12.41
CA GLY A 66 7.20 23.83 11.99
C GLY A 66 6.91 24.65 10.73
N ALA A 67 5.75 24.49 10.09
CA ALA A 67 5.35 25.34 8.97
C ALA A 67 4.93 26.75 9.44
N PRO A 68 5.07 27.78 8.58
CA PRO A 68 4.46 29.09 8.79
C PRO A 68 2.93 29.03 8.95
N GLN A 69 2.33 30.05 9.58
CA GLN A 69 0.90 30.08 9.93
C GLN A 69 -0.06 29.90 8.73
N ASP A 70 0.35 30.29 7.54
CA ASP A 70 -0.41 30.23 6.29
C ASP A 70 0.02 29.08 5.37
N SER A 71 0.83 28.16 5.89
CA SER A 71 1.45 27.08 5.15
C SER A 71 1.25 25.73 5.84
N PHE A 72 1.29 24.66 5.06
CA PHE A 72 1.02 23.29 5.47
C PHE A 72 2.31 22.47 5.39
N ALA A 73 2.68 21.83 6.50
CA ALA A 73 3.93 21.09 6.58
C ALA A 73 3.91 19.85 5.68
N TRP A 74 4.83 19.78 4.71
CA TRP A 74 5.16 18.54 4.00
C TRP A 74 6.52 18.02 4.49
N ARG A 75 6.51 16.85 5.14
CA ARG A 75 7.70 16.21 5.70
C ARG A 75 7.93 14.87 5.05
N GLN A 76 9.17 14.55 4.73
CA GLN A 76 9.48 13.33 3.97
C GLN A 76 10.81 12.70 4.35
N ARG A 77 10.85 11.38 4.52
CA ARG A 77 12.07 10.64 4.85
C ARG A 77 12.11 9.29 4.16
N ILE A 78 13.28 8.95 3.63
CA ILE A 78 13.61 7.54 3.36
C ILE A 78 13.71 6.85 4.72
N ILE A 79 13.09 5.70 4.86
CA ILE A 79 13.08 4.91 6.08
C ILE A 79 14.48 4.34 6.28
N ASP A 80 15.13 4.75 7.36
CA ASP A 80 16.52 4.42 7.66
C ASP A 80 16.69 3.04 8.32
N SER A 81 16.00 2.04 7.77
CA SER A 81 15.98 0.65 8.24
C SER A 81 17.37 0.00 8.17
N PRO A 82 17.59 -1.15 8.85
CA PRO A 82 18.81 -1.91 8.71
C PRO A 82 19.16 -2.24 7.26
N SER A 83 18.16 -2.59 6.44
CA SER A 83 18.34 -2.88 5.00
C SER A 83 18.87 -1.65 4.26
N ALA A 84 18.23 -0.49 4.44
CA ALA A 84 18.64 0.75 3.78
C ALA A 84 20.05 1.18 4.23
N ARG A 85 20.37 1.09 5.53
CA ARG A 85 21.69 1.46 6.07
C ARG A 85 22.80 0.53 5.56
N LEU A 86 22.56 -0.77 5.50
CA LEU A 86 23.50 -1.74 4.95
C LEU A 86 23.74 -1.50 3.46
N ARG A 87 22.68 -1.21 2.70
CA ARG A 87 22.75 -0.89 1.27
C ARG A 87 23.53 0.40 1.02
N THR A 88 23.31 1.43 1.83
CA THR A 88 24.09 2.68 1.76
C THR A 88 25.58 2.46 2.09
N LEU A 89 25.87 1.62 3.08
CA LEU A 89 27.25 1.36 3.52
C LEU A 89 28.03 0.44 2.56
N ARG A 90 27.35 -0.54 1.95
CA ARG A 90 27.93 -1.56 1.06
C ARG A 90 27.09 -1.75 -0.21
N PRO A 91 26.89 -0.71 -1.03
CA PRO A 91 26.08 -0.82 -2.24
C PRO A 91 26.65 -1.84 -3.24
N ASP A 92 27.97 -2.09 -3.18
CA ASP A 92 28.70 -3.01 -4.05
C ASP A 92 28.26 -4.48 -3.96
N VAL A 93 27.58 -4.86 -2.87
CA VAL A 93 27.14 -6.26 -2.65
C VAL A 93 25.64 -6.45 -2.80
N PHE A 94 24.88 -5.41 -3.14
CA PHE A 94 23.44 -5.50 -3.40
C PHE A 94 23.19 -5.65 -4.90
N SER A 95 22.24 -6.50 -5.24
CA SER A 95 21.82 -6.74 -6.62
C SER A 95 20.31 -6.89 -6.67
N ALA A 96 19.67 -6.13 -7.54
CA ALA A 96 18.24 -6.24 -7.72
C ALA A 96 17.86 -7.41 -8.63
N THR A 97 16.78 -8.07 -8.23
CA THR A 97 16.25 -9.29 -8.85
C THR A 97 14.75 -9.09 -9.08
N HIS A 98 14.09 -10.07 -9.71
CA HIS A 98 12.63 -10.05 -9.84
C HIS A 98 11.88 -10.31 -8.52
N MET A 99 12.60 -10.63 -7.43
CA MET A 99 12.03 -10.88 -6.09
C MET A 99 12.34 -9.77 -5.08
N GLY A 100 13.00 -8.68 -5.51
CA GLY A 100 13.51 -7.64 -4.62
C GLY A 100 15.03 -7.51 -4.71
N VAL A 101 15.60 -6.80 -3.74
CA VAL A 101 17.05 -6.55 -3.70
C VAL A 101 17.72 -7.58 -2.80
N GLN A 102 18.66 -8.34 -3.37
CA GLN A 102 19.41 -9.41 -2.71
C GLN A 102 20.83 -8.94 -2.36
N SER A 103 21.39 -9.48 -1.28
CA SER A 103 22.79 -9.31 -0.88
C SER A 103 23.28 -10.55 -0.11
N PRO A 104 24.59 -10.64 0.22
CA PRO A 104 25.08 -11.65 1.17
C PRO A 104 24.49 -11.52 2.58
N PHE A 105 23.91 -10.37 2.96
CA PHE A 105 23.19 -10.19 4.22
C PHE A 105 21.82 -10.88 4.21
N GLY A 106 21.25 -11.08 3.02
CA GLY A 106 19.90 -11.58 2.79
C GLY A 106 19.10 -10.69 1.83
N MET A 107 17.78 -10.63 2.00
CA MET A 107 16.86 -9.83 1.17
C MET A 107 16.50 -8.50 1.84
N SER A 108 16.64 -7.38 1.14
CA SER A 108 16.28 -6.06 1.66
C SER A 108 14.79 -5.98 1.96
N ASN A 109 14.43 -5.54 3.18
CA ASN A 109 13.07 -5.15 3.52
C ASN A 109 12.82 -3.69 3.09
N ALA A 110 12.05 -3.50 2.01
CA ALA A 110 11.82 -2.18 1.44
C ALA A 110 10.83 -1.34 2.26
N ALA A 111 9.84 -1.96 2.92
CA ALA A 111 8.83 -1.31 3.77
C ALA A 111 8.21 -0.04 3.15
N ASN A 112 7.79 -0.14 1.88
CA ASN A 112 7.53 1.00 1.00
C ASN A 112 6.08 1.10 0.50
N THR A 113 5.21 0.15 0.87
CA THR A 113 3.93 -0.05 0.21
C THR A 113 2.82 0.73 0.90
N ALA A 114 2.55 0.44 2.18
CA ALA A 114 1.43 1.07 2.89
C ALA A 114 1.80 1.64 4.26
N PRO A 115 1.27 2.83 4.62
CA PRO A 115 1.26 3.29 5.99
C PRO A 115 0.11 2.64 6.75
N LEU A 116 0.37 2.24 8.00
CA LEU A 116 -0.62 1.63 8.89
C LEU A 116 -0.58 2.34 10.25
N PRO A 117 -1.48 3.30 10.48
CA PRO A 117 -1.69 3.88 11.80
C PRO A 117 -2.30 2.86 12.78
N TRP A 118 -1.78 2.82 14.00
CA TRP A 118 -2.36 2.07 15.11
C TRP A 118 -2.36 2.95 16.36
N GLY A 119 -3.49 3.59 16.62
CA GLY A 119 -3.59 4.60 17.68
C GLY A 119 -2.65 5.77 17.39
N ASP A 120 -1.62 5.93 18.21
CA ASP A 120 -0.56 6.94 18.06
C ASP A 120 0.75 6.36 17.48
N ARG A 121 0.78 5.09 17.08
CA ARG A 121 1.92 4.44 16.42
C ARG A 121 1.72 4.45 14.91
N LEU A 122 2.82 4.46 14.16
CA LEU A 122 2.81 4.39 12.71
C LEU A 122 3.71 3.26 12.24
N PHE A 123 3.18 2.43 11.35
CA PHE A 123 3.92 1.36 10.71
C PHE A 123 3.98 1.58 9.19
N THR A 124 4.99 1.02 8.56
CA THR A 124 5.10 0.89 7.11
C THR A 124 5.24 -0.57 6.73
N THR A 125 4.63 -0.96 5.62
CA THR A 125 4.44 -2.38 5.26
C THR A 125 4.89 -2.67 3.84
N TRP A 126 5.06 -3.96 3.54
CA TRP A 126 5.42 -4.47 2.22
C TRP A 126 5.00 -5.94 2.10
N ASP A 127 4.73 -6.40 0.88
CA ASP A 127 4.30 -7.79 0.59
C ASP A 127 5.36 -8.84 0.94
N VAL A 128 6.64 -8.47 0.92
CA VAL A 128 7.76 -9.42 1.10
C VAL A 128 8.75 -8.96 2.18
N GLY A 129 8.24 -8.37 3.25
CA GLY A 129 9.03 -8.04 4.44
C GLY A 129 8.18 -7.87 5.69
N ARG A 130 8.84 -7.87 6.85
CA ARG A 130 8.17 -7.58 8.13
C ARG A 130 7.67 -6.13 8.15
N PRO A 131 6.49 -5.83 8.73
CA PRO A 131 6.13 -4.46 9.03
C PRO A 131 7.21 -3.76 9.88
N ILE A 132 7.40 -2.47 9.65
CA ILE A 132 8.35 -1.63 10.37
C ILE A 132 7.59 -0.56 11.13
N GLU A 133 7.92 -0.35 12.41
CA GLU A 133 7.44 0.82 13.16
C GLU A 133 8.36 2.03 12.88
N ILE A 134 7.76 3.18 12.62
CA ILE A 134 8.44 4.46 12.50
C ILE A 134 7.83 5.49 13.45
N ASP A 135 8.61 6.49 13.83
CA ASP A 135 8.12 7.59 14.65
C ASP A 135 7.21 8.51 13.81
N PRO A 136 5.95 8.75 14.19
CA PRO A 136 5.02 9.51 13.35
C PRO A 136 5.40 11.00 13.16
N VAL A 137 6.22 11.55 14.06
CA VAL A 137 6.64 12.97 14.03
C VAL A 137 7.90 13.13 13.18
N THR A 138 8.90 12.30 13.41
CA THR A 138 10.22 12.40 12.77
C THR A 138 10.36 11.53 11.52
N LEU A 139 9.48 10.52 11.36
CA LEU A 139 9.51 9.47 10.33
C LEU A 139 10.74 8.56 10.41
N GLY A 140 11.46 8.57 11.54
CA GLY A 140 12.64 7.72 11.76
C GLY A 140 12.27 6.27 12.12
N PHE A 141 13.11 5.33 11.72
CA PHE A 141 12.98 3.91 12.04
C PHE A 141 13.02 3.65 13.56
N LEU A 142 12.10 2.80 14.04
CA LEU A 142 12.05 2.40 15.45
C LEU A 142 12.27 0.89 15.68
N GLY A 143 11.87 0.04 14.74
CA GLY A 143 12.04 -1.41 14.86
C GLY A 143 11.21 -2.20 13.84
N GLU A 144 11.61 -3.44 13.57
CA GLU A 144 10.78 -4.37 12.79
C GLU A 144 9.82 -5.14 13.71
N VAL A 145 8.67 -5.56 13.18
CA VAL A 145 7.66 -6.31 13.91
C VAL A 145 8.06 -7.78 14.07
N GLY A 146 8.33 -8.19 15.31
CA GLY A 146 8.67 -9.55 15.71
C GLY A 146 10.09 -9.97 15.32
N HIS A 147 10.73 -10.83 16.11
CA HIS A 147 12.07 -11.34 15.83
C HIS A 147 12.04 -12.34 14.65
N ARG A 148 13.14 -12.49 13.90
CA ARG A 148 13.15 -13.40 12.73
C ARG A 148 12.72 -14.83 13.04
N SER A 149 13.03 -15.33 14.24
CA SER A 149 12.68 -16.69 14.68
C SER A 149 11.18 -16.88 14.91
N GLU A 150 10.41 -15.80 14.96
CA GLU A 150 8.96 -15.82 15.14
C GLU A 150 8.21 -15.88 13.79
N TRP A 151 8.93 -15.65 12.69
CA TRP A 151 8.43 -15.75 11.32
C TRP A 151 8.90 -17.05 10.67
N LYS A 152 8.21 -17.46 9.60
CA LYS A 152 8.73 -18.42 8.63
C LYS A 152 9.39 -17.65 7.50
N ASP A 153 10.72 -17.73 7.43
CA ASP A 153 11.53 -17.12 6.40
C ASP A 153 11.58 -17.97 5.13
N PHE A 154 11.46 -17.31 3.97
CA PHE A 154 11.54 -17.92 2.66
C PHE A 154 13.00 -17.94 2.18
N GLU A 155 13.77 -18.90 2.70
CA GLU A 155 15.21 -19.00 2.44
C GLU A 155 15.53 -19.79 1.16
N ILE A 156 15.69 -19.08 0.03
CA ILE A 156 16.12 -19.66 -1.27
C ILE A 156 17.65 -19.63 -1.49
N PHE A 157 18.36 -18.89 -0.64
CA PHE A 157 19.82 -18.77 -0.52
C PHE A 157 20.13 -18.30 0.91
N ASP A 158 21.39 -18.31 1.35
CA ASP A 158 21.75 -17.91 2.73
C ASP A 158 21.31 -16.46 3.06
N GLN A 159 20.46 -16.32 4.08
CA GLN A 159 19.93 -15.04 4.57
C GLN A 159 20.28 -14.83 6.07
N PRO A 160 21.55 -14.49 6.38
CA PRO A 160 22.03 -14.48 7.76
C PRO A 160 21.39 -13.40 8.63
N ILE A 161 21.08 -12.20 8.11
CA ILE A 161 20.56 -11.11 8.96
C ILE A 161 19.39 -10.31 8.35
N LEU A 162 19.11 -10.48 7.05
CA LEU A 162 17.96 -9.87 6.38
C LEU A 162 17.03 -10.97 5.82
N PRO A 163 16.08 -11.49 6.62
CA PRO A 163 15.20 -12.57 6.19
C PRO A 163 14.15 -12.09 5.18
N LEU A 164 13.86 -12.93 4.18
CA LEU A 164 12.71 -12.76 3.30
C LEU A 164 11.46 -13.32 4.00
N VAL A 165 10.49 -12.45 4.29
CA VAL A 165 9.22 -12.85 4.90
C VAL A 165 8.10 -12.50 3.93
N MET A 166 7.43 -13.50 3.37
CA MET A 166 6.25 -13.28 2.53
C MET A 166 5.05 -13.00 3.45
N SER A 167 4.54 -11.79 3.44
CA SER A 167 3.40 -11.33 4.23
C SER A 167 2.41 -10.57 3.34
N THR A 168 1.63 -9.66 3.94
CA THR A 168 0.69 -8.78 3.24
C THR A 168 1.12 -7.33 3.44
N ALA A 169 0.93 -6.50 2.42
CA ALA A 169 1.09 -5.05 2.55
C ALA A 169 -0.05 -4.39 3.34
N HIS A 170 -1.19 -5.06 3.51
CA HIS A 170 -2.35 -4.52 4.23
C HIS A 170 -2.75 -5.40 5.43
N PRO A 171 -1.90 -5.49 6.47
CA PRO A 171 -2.34 -6.01 7.75
C PRO A 171 -3.44 -5.13 8.33
N VAL A 172 -4.22 -5.68 9.27
CA VAL A 172 -5.36 -4.95 9.86
C VAL A 172 -5.24 -4.84 11.37
N ILE A 173 -5.61 -3.67 11.91
CA ILE A 173 -5.72 -3.44 13.35
C ILE A 173 -7.14 -3.79 13.80
N ASP A 174 -7.29 -4.76 14.70
CA ASP A 174 -8.56 -5.14 15.28
C ASP A 174 -8.94 -4.18 16.43
N PRO A 175 -10.01 -3.39 16.29
CA PRO A 175 -10.37 -2.40 17.30
C PRO A 175 -10.94 -3.01 18.59
N ASP A 176 -11.46 -4.24 18.55
CA ASP A 176 -12.03 -4.90 19.73
C ASP A 176 -10.95 -5.63 20.54
N ARG A 177 -9.93 -6.15 19.84
CA ARG A 177 -8.85 -6.95 20.44
C ARG A 177 -7.57 -6.14 20.69
N ASP A 178 -7.47 -4.95 20.09
CA ASP A 178 -6.28 -4.10 20.07
C ASP A 178 -5.03 -4.89 19.66
N VAL A 179 -5.10 -5.53 18.48
CA VAL A 179 -4.00 -6.32 17.91
C VAL A 179 -3.87 -6.07 16.41
N LEU A 180 -2.66 -6.28 15.90
CA LEU A 180 -2.40 -6.40 14.48
C LEU A 180 -2.60 -7.86 14.04
N TRP A 181 -3.46 -8.06 13.03
CA TRP A 181 -3.56 -9.29 12.27
C TRP A 181 -2.82 -9.15 10.94
N THR A 182 -2.05 -10.17 10.59
CA THR A 182 -1.34 -10.27 9.31
C THR A 182 -1.22 -11.74 8.89
N VAL A 183 -0.51 -12.02 7.81
CA VAL A 183 -0.27 -13.37 7.32
C VAL A 183 1.22 -13.63 7.12
N ASN A 184 1.57 -14.91 7.08
CA ASN A 184 2.86 -15.37 6.60
C ASN A 184 2.64 -16.53 5.62
N ILE A 185 3.07 -16.34 4.37
CA ILE A 185 2.89 -17.33 3.30
C ILE A 185 4.19 -18.09 3.12
N PHE A 186 4.20 -19.38 3.45
CA PHE A 186 5.42 -20.18 3.42
C PHE A 186 5.27 -21.32 2.40
N TRP A 187 5.95 -21.22 1.25
CA TRP A 187 5.78 -22.16 0.13
C TRP A 187 4.31 -22.35 -0.29
N GLY A 188 3.55 -21.26 -0.26
CA GLY A 188 2.11 -21.23 -0.53
C GLY A 188 1.24 -21.56 0.69
N GLU A 189 1.77 -22.14 1.77
CA GLU A 189 1.00 -22.44 2.97
C GLU A 189 0.60 -21.17 3.72
N LEU A 190 -0.70 -21.01 3.95
CA LEU A 190 -1.26 -19.87 4.67
C LEU A 190 -1.10 -20.01 6.19
N HIS A 191 -0.45 -19.02 6.80
CA HIS A 191 -0.42 -18.84 8.25
C HIS A 191 -1.04 -17.50 8.63
N VAL A 192 -1.86 -17.48 9.66
CA VAL A 192 -2.34 -16.24 10.30
C VAL A 192 -1.40 -15.86 11.41
N VAL A 193 -1.05 -14.58 11.49
CA VAL A 193 -0.17 -14.00 12.50
C VAL A 193 -0.92 -12.94 13.30
N ARG A 194 -0.76 -12.96 14.63
CA ARG A 194 -1.31 -11.99 15.58
C ARG A 194 -0.17 -11.35 16.37
N TRP A 195 -0.28 -10.05 16.58
CA TRP A 195 0.64 -9.30 17.41
C TRP A 195 -0.08 -8.28 18.29
N ASP A 196 0.24 -8.26 19.58
CA ASP A 196 -0.32 -7.31 20.55
C ASP A 196 0.50 -6.01 20.68
N GLY A 197 1.52 -5.85 19.85
CA GLY A 197 2.30 -4.63 19.78
C GLY A 197 3.57 -4.63 20.63
N VAL A 198 3.80 -5.63 21.49
CA VAL A 198 4.98 -5.69 22.39
C VAL A 198 5.50 -7.11 22.66
N ASN A 199 4.64 -8.13 22.70
CA ASN A 199 5.05 -9.50 22.98
C ASN A 199 5.44 -10.25 21.69
N PRO A 200 6.09 -11.43 21.81
CA PRO A 200 6.38 -12.29 20.67
C PRO A 200 5.16 -12.57 19.80
N LEU A 201 5.38 -12.69 18.49
CA LEU A 201 4.30 -13.01 17.55
C LEU A 201 3.66 -14.37 17.85
N GLN A 202 2.37 -14.44 17.58
CA GLN A 202 1.61 -15.68 17.61
C GLN A 202 1.22 -16.04 16.17
N MET A 203 1.39 -17.31 15.80
CA MET A 203 1.14 -17.77 14.43
C MET A 203 0.36 -19.09 14.43
N TRP A 204 -0.59 -19.25 13.52
CA TRP A 204 -1.36 -20.49 13.34
C TRP A 204 -1.37 -20.91 11.87
N PRO A 205 -1.01 -22.16 11.53
CA PRO A 205 -1.20 -22.69 10.19
C PRO A 205 -2.69 -22.89 9.90
N ILE A 206 -3.12 -22.58 8.68
CA ILE A 206 -4.50 -22.81 8.25
C ILE A 206 -4.60 -24.17 7.57
N THR A 207 -5.50 -25.01 8.07
CA THR A 207 -5.68 -26.39 7.61
C THR A 207 -6.05 -26.41 6.13
N GLY A 208 -5.14 -26.90 5.28
CA GLY A 208 -5.33 -26.93 3.83
C GLY A 208 -5.33 -25.55 3.16
N GLY A 209 -4.89 -24.50 3.86
CA GLY A 209 -4.78 -23.15 3.32
C GLY A 209 -3.59 -23.04 2.37
N ILE A 210 -3.86 -22.87 1.08
CA ILE A 210 -2.85 -22.75 0.02
C ILE A 210 -3.18 -21.51 -0.80
N ILE A 211 -2.22 -20.59 -0.86
CA ILE A 211 -2.25 -19.40 -1.70
C ILE A 211 -1.51 -19.71 -2.99
N PRO A 212 -2.20 -19.80 -4.15
CA PRO A 212 -1.57 -20.13 -5.42
C PRO A 212 -0.60 -19.06 -5.95
N GLN A 213 -0.79 -17.78 -5.59
CA GLN A 213 -0.03 -16.66 -6.12
C GLN A 213 0.61 -15.84 -4.99
N SER A 214 -0.14 -14.96 -4.35
CA SER A 214 0.32 -14.09 -3.25
C SER A 214 -0.85 -13.60 -2.39
N VAL A 215 -0.56 -12.92 -1.29
CA VAL A 215 -1.57 -12.18 -0.51
C VAL A 215 -1.14 -10.72 -0.44
N HIS A 216 -1.80 -9.85 -1.19
CA HIS A 216 -1.51 -8.41 -1.12
C HIS A 216 -2.30 -7.73 0.00
N THR A 217 -3.61 -7.95 0.04
CA THR A 217 -4.52 -7.38 1.05
C THR A 217 -5.14 -8.46 1.92
N ILE A 218 -5.40 -8.16 3.20
CA ILE A 218 -6.35 -8.89 4.03
C ILE A 218 -7.40 -7.93 4.59
N THR A 219 -8.55 -8.45 5.02
CA THR A 219 -9.56 -7.64 5.72
C THR A 219 -10.20 -8.41 6.87
N GLN A 220 -11.08 -7.74 7.60
CA GLN A 220 -11.71 -8.30 8.79
C GLN A 220 -13.12 -7.78 9.00
N THR A 221 -13.95 -8.64 9.57
CA THR A 221 -15.17 -8.26 10.28
C THR A 221 -14.88 -8.25 11.79
N ARG A 222 -15.92 -8.11 12.62
CA ARG A 222 -15.85 -8.28 14.06
C ARG A 222 -15.27 -9.65 14.45
N ASP A 223 -15.78 -10.71 13.82
CA ASP A 223 -15.45 -12.09 14.19
C ASP A 223 -14.55 -12.86 13.21
N TRP A 224 -14.35 -12.35 11.99
CA TRP A 224 -13.69 -13.08 10.91
C TRP A 224 -12.50 -12.32 10.34
N LEU A 225 -11.47 -13.07 9.95
CA LEU A 225 -10.44 -12.65 9.00
C LEU A 225 -10.79 -13.16 7.62
N ILE A 226 -10.57 -12.33 6.60
CA ILE A 226 -10.82 -12.64 5.19
C ILE A 226 -9.51 -12.45 4.43
N ILE A 227 -9.05 -13.53 3.81
CA ILE A 227 -7.74 -13.60 3.14
C ILE A 227 -7.94 -14.20 1.76
N GLY A 228 -7.72 -13.40 0.73
CA GLY A 228 -7.85 -13.79 -0.67
C GLY A 228 -6.50 -13.90 -1.38
N ASP A 229 -6.44 -14.81 -2.35
CA ASP A 229 -5.34 -14.88 -3.32
C ASP A 229 -5.35 -13.64 -4.22
N CYS A 230 -4.21 -12.99 -4.32
CA CYS A 230 -3.99 -11.81 -5.14
C CYS A 230 -3.35 -12.17 -6.47
N ALA A 231 -3.71 -11.45 -7.53
CA ALA A 231 -3.20 -11.66 -8.88
C ALA A 231 -1.73 -11.25 -9.12
N PHE A 232 -0.84 -11.39 -8.12
CA PHE A 232 0.61 -11.25 -8.30
C PHE A 232 1.25 -12.62 -8.42
N LYS A 233 1.32 -13.11 -9.65
CA LYS A 233 1.80 -14.46 -9.93
C LYS A 233 3.31 -14.50 -10.06
N VAL A 234 3.95 -15.19 -9.13
CA VAL A 234 5.39 -15.49 -9.17
C VAL A 234 5.59 -16.88 -9.75
N GLU A 235 6.25 -16.96 -10.91
CA GLU A 235 6.57 -18.24 -11.55
C GLU A 235 8.01 -18.66 -11.24
N PRO A 236 8.32 -19.97 -11.13
CA PRO A 236 9.67 -20.43 -10.77
C PRO A 236 10.79 -19.88 -11.66
N GLN A 237 10.56 -19.71 -12.97
CA GLN A 237 11.57 -19.15 -13.87
C GLN A 237 11.85 -17.66 -13.59
N VAL A 238 10.85 -16.89 -13.12
CA VAL A 238 11.02 -15.47 -12.75
C VAL A 238 11.99 -15.32 -11.59
N LEU A 239 12.00 -16.28 -10.65
CA LEU A 239 12.97 -16.33 -9.55
C LEU A 239 14.43 -16.40 -10.03
N THR A 240 14.65 -16.88 -11.26
CA THR A 240 15.97 -17.02 -11.89
C THR A 240 16.22 -16.02 -13.02
N GLY A 241 15.36 -15.01 -13.16
CA GLY A 241 15.49 -13.97 -14.21
C GLY A 241 14.87 -14.33 -15.56
N GLY A 242 14.04 -15.37 -15.62
CA GLY A 242 13.26 -15.72 -16.81
C GLY A 242 11.99 -14.86 -16.95
N ASP A 243 11.44 -14.82 -18.17
CA ASP A 243 10.21 -14.09 -18.46
C ASP A 243 8.95 -14.73 -17.83
N ARG A 244 7.93 -13.90 -17.59
CA ARG A 244 6.55 -14.34 -17.30
C ARG A 244 6.00 -15.07 -18.53
N LEU A 245 5.39 -16.23 -18.32
CA LEU A 245 4.86 -17.08 -19.41
C LEU A 245 3.36 -17.33 -19.30
N GLU A 246 2.80 -17.17 -18.11
CA GLU A 246 1.37 -17.37 -17.86
C GLU A 246 0.74 -16.10 -17.29
N PRO A 247 -0.48 -15.72 -17.71
CA PRO A 247 -1.23 -14.66 -17.03
C PRO A 247 -1.49 -15.05 -15.56
N ALA A 248 -1.81 -14.06 -14.74
CA ALA A 248 -2.35 -14.30 -13.40
C ALA A 248 -3.55 -15.25 -13.45
N ASN A 249 -3.86 -15.95 -12.37
CA ASN A 249 -5.02 -16.84 -12.31
C ASN A 249 -6.30 -15.99 -12.34
N ALA A 250 -7.28 -16.36 -13.19
CA ALA A 250 -8.51 -15.58 -13.39
C ALA A 250 -9.47 -15.59 -12.18
N SER A 251 -9.25 -16.53 -11.26
CA SER A 251 -9.95 -16.71 -10.01
C SER A 251 -8.96 -17.19 -8.95
N GLY A 252 -9.32 -17.03 -7.69
CA GLY A 252 -8.49 -17.44 -6.57
C GLY A 252 -9.31 -17.78 -5.32
N PRO A 253 -8.72 -18.56 -4.39
CA PRO A 253 -9.37 -18.87 -3.13
C PRO A 253 -9.50 -17.63 -2.23
N VAL A 254 -10.61 -17.55 -1.50
CA VAL A 254 -10.83 -16.63 -0.39
C VAL A 254 -11.14 -17.44 0.86
N TYR A 255 -10.33 -17.24 1.89
CA TYR A 255 -10.38 -17.90 3.18
C TYR A 255 -11.09 -17.03 4.20
N LEU A 256 -12.12 -17.56 4.85
CA LEU A 256 -12.82 -16.98 5.99
C LEU A 256 -12.43 -17.75 7.26
N ILE A 257 -11.81 -17.08 8.21
CA ILE A 257 -11.24 -17.67 9.44
C ILE A 257 -11.83 -16.99 10.67
N ARG A 258 -12.44 -17.77 11.58
CA ARG A 258 -12.95 -17.25 12.86
C ARG A 258 -11.78 -16.83 13.77
N LYS A 259 -11.81 -15.60 14.26
CA LYS A 259 -10.83 -15.07 15.22
C LYS A 259 -10.82 -15.88 16.51
N ASP A 260 -11.99 -16.17 17.07
CA ASP A 260 -12.09 -16.95 18.32
C ASP A 260 -11.57 -18.39 18.16
N ALA A 261 -11.59 -18.94 16.94
CA ALA A 261 -11.03 -20.28 16.70
C ALA A 261 -9.49 -20.27 16.78
N LEU A 262 -8.85 -19.18 16.36
CA LEU A 262 -7.42 -18.96 16.56
C LEU A 262 -7.10 -18.79 18.05
N GLU A 263 -7.89 -17.97 18.75
CA GLU A 263 -7.67 -17.63 20.17
C GLU A 263 -7.98 -18.81 21.12
N ALA A 264 -8.82 -19.76 20.70
CA ALA A 264 -9.16 -20.95 21.48
C ALA A 264 -8.05 -22.00 21.53
N VAL A 265 -7.00 -21.90 20.68
CA VAL A 265 -5.93 -22.90 20.60
C VAL A 265 -4.54 -22.26 20.72
N PRO A 266 -3.54 -22.98 21.26
CA PRO A 266 -2.18 -22.45 21.32
C PRO A 266 -1.62 -22.12 19.93
N PRO A 267 -0.77 -21.08 19.79
CA PRO A 267 -0.02 -20.82 18.56
C PRO A 267 0.70 -22.08 18.05
N GLY A 268 0.74 -22.25 16.73
CA GLY A 268 1.25 -23.44 16.04
C GLY A 268 0.23 -24.56 15.86
N THR A 269 -0.94 -24.48 16.50
CA THR A 269 -2.03 -25.44 16.29
C THR A 269 -2.77 -25.13 14.99
N PRO A 270 -2.99 -26.09 14.08
CA PRO A 270 -3.76 -25.86 12.87
C PRO A 270 -5.21 -25.44 13.14
N VAL A 271 -5.69 -24.44 12.41
CA VAL A 271 -7.06 -23.90 12.49
C VAL A 271 -7.76 -24.06 11.15
N SER A 272 -9.06 -24.39 11.17
CA SER A 272 -9.85 -24.55 9.95
C SER A 272 -10.33 -23.21 9.39
N ALA A 273 -10.58 -23.17 8.09
CA ALA A 273 -11.15 -22.03 7.39
C ALA A 273 -12.32 -22.48 6.51
N ASN A 274 -13.26 -21.57 6.26
CA ASN A 274 -14.19 -21.68 5.15
C ASN A 274 -13.49 -21.17 3.89
N VAL A 275 -13.60 -21.90 2.79
CA VAL A 275 -12.92 -21.56 1.54
C VAL A 275 -13.97 -21.34 0.44
N PHE A 276 -13.82 -20.21 -0.25
CA PHE A 276 -14.62 -19.82 -1.40
C PHE A 276 -13.70 -19.54 -2.58
N GLU A 277 -14.27 -19.45 -3.78
CA GLU A 277 -13.55 -19.03 -4.97
C GLU A 277 -14.17 -17.73 -5.49
N ILE A 278 -13.34 -16.73 -5.77
CA ILE A 278 -13.76 -15.43 -6.30
C ILE A 278 -13.10 -15.20 -7.65
N ALA A 279 -13.89 -14.62 -8.56
CA ALA A 279 -13.48 -14.14 -9.86
C ALA A 279 -14.22 -12.81 -10.15
N PRO A 280 -13.67 -11.92 -11.00
CA PRO A 280 -12.32 -11.96 -11.57
C PRO A 280 -11.21 -11.76 -10.52
N GLU A 281 -9.97 -11.66 -10.98
CA GLU A 281 -8.78 -11.35 -10.18
C GLU A 281 -9.02 -10.23 -9.15
N ILE A 282 -8.51 -10.39 -7.93
CA ILE A 282 -8.61 -9.39 -6.86
C ILE A 282 -7.23 -8.86 -6.47
N ASN A 283 -7.21 -7.64 -5.94
CA ASN A 283 -6.03 -7.05 -5.31
C ASN A 283 -6.42 -6.40 -3.97
N HIS A 284 -7.17 -5.30 -4.01
CA HIS A 284 -7.69 -4.63 -2.82
C HIS A 284 -9.15 -5.01 -2.55
N TYR A 285 -9.51 -5.10 -1.27
CA TYR A 285 -10.87 -5.37 -0.83
C TYR A 285 -11.01 -5.04 0.65
N TYR A 286 -12.23 -4.78 1.10
CA TYR A 286 -12.53 -4.59 2.51
C TYR A 286 -13.90 -5.16 2.88
N ALA A 287 -14.01 -5.62 4.13
CA ALA A 287 -15.25 -6.15 4.67
C ALA A 287 -16.00 -5.09 5.47
N MET A 288 -17.33 -5.22 5.46
CA MET A 288 -18.20 -4.54 6.41
C MET A 288 -17.91 -5.11 7.80
N TYR A 289 -17.68 -4.24 8.78
CA TYR A 289 -17.17 -4.70 10.08
C TYR A 289 -18.22 -5.53 10.85
N GLU A 290 -19.50 -5.16 10.77
CA GLU A 290 -20.57 -6.00 11.33
C GLU A 290 -20.88 -7.19 10.42
N ASP A 291 -20.95 -8.39 10.99
CA ASP A 291 -21.13 -9.65 10.27
C ASP A 291 -22.33 -10.48 10.75
N ALA A 292 -23.09 -9.99 11.73
CA ALA A 292 -24.27 -10.68 12.27
C ALA A 292 -25.34 -10.97 11.20
N GLY A 293 -25.39 -10.16 10.14
CA GLY A 293 -26.29 -10.32 9.00
C GLY A 293 -25.69 -11.06 7.80
N GLY A 294 -24.50 -11.66 7.94
CA GLY A 294 -23.70 -12.21 6.86
C GLY A 294 -22.39 -11.41 6.64
N ILE A 295 -21.38 -12.05 6.07
CA ILE A 295 -20.07 -11.43 5.83
C ILE A 295 -20.11 -10.76 4.46
N GLN A 296 -20.06 -9.44 4.43
CA GLN A 296 -20.06 -8.67 3.19
C GLN A 296 -18.68 -8.11 2.92
N VAL A 297 -18.23 -8.26 1.67
CA VAL A 297 -16.92 -7.80 1.21
C VAL A 297 -17.07 -7.07 -0.10
N LEU A 298 -16.55 -5.85 -0.17
CA LEU A 298 -16.37 -5.13 -1.44
C LEU A 298 -15.02 -5.52 -2.01
N PHE A 299 -15.02 -6.12 -3.20
CA PHE A 299 -13.82 -6.45 -3.95
C PHE A 299 -13.56 -5.44 -5.05
N GLU A 300 -12.33 -4.92 -5.09
CA GLU A 300 -11.84 -4.11 -6.19
C GLU A 300 -11.01 -5.00 -7.12
N HIS A 301 -11.62 -5.45 -8.21
CA HIS A 301 -11.01 -6.42 -9.09
C HIS A 301 -9.86 -5.79 -9.90
N THR A 302 -8.80 -6.56 -10.12
CA THR A 302 -7.66 -6.19 -10.99
C THR A 302 -7.67 -7.04 -12.25
N GLN A 303 -8.85 -7.16 -12.86
CA GLN A 303 -9.08 -7.98 -14.04
C GLN A 303 -8.11 -7.58 -15.16
N ASN A 304 -7.33 -8.54 -15.64
CA ASN A 304 -6.36 -8.35 -16.72
C ASN A 304 -5.35 -7.21 -16.48
N ALA A 305 -5.00 -6.93 -15.23
CA ALA A 305 -3.80 -6.18 -14.88
C ALA A 305 -2.62 -7.15 -14.65
N ASP A 306 -1.39 -6.69 -14.88
CA ASP A 306 -0.19 -7.43 -14.48
C ASP A 306 0.81 -6.44 -13.87
N LEU A 307 0.71 -6.28 -12.56
CA LEU A 307 1.57 -5.39 -11.78
C LEU A 307 2.99 -5.93 -11.67
N ALA A 308 3.24 -7.22 -11.93
CA ALA A 308 4.58 -7.82 -11.88
C ALA A 308 5.36 -7.62 -13.18
N MET A 309 4.69 -7.26 -14.28
CA MET A 309 5.32 -6.88 -15.54
C MET A 309 5.59 -5.39 -15.57
N THR A 310 6.82 -5.02 -15.96
CA THR A 310 7.25 -3.63 -16.10
C THR A 310 7.67 -3.31 -17.53
N GLN A 311 7.56 -2.04 -17.89
CA GLN A 311 8.01 -1.55 -19.18
C GLN A 311 9.53 -1.59 -19.31
N GLY A 312 10.02 -2.20 -20.38
CA GLY A 312 11.44 -2.27 -20.69
C GLY A 312 11.85 -1.36 -21.84
N ALA A 313 13.16 -1.11 -21.95
CA ALA A 313 13.73 -0.41 -23.08
C ALA A 313 13.46 -1.18 -24.38
N GLY A 314 12.87 -0.49 -25.37
CA GLY A 314 12.52 -1.09 -26.66
C GLY A 314 11.17 -1.81 -26.71
N ASP A 315 10.42 -1.82 -25.60
CA ASP A 315 9.04 -2.28 -25.62
C ASP A 315 8.14 -1.39 -26.50
N ILE A 316 7.05 -1.99 -26.97
CA ILE A 316 6.04 -1.35 -27.79
C ILE A 316 4.73 -1.34 -27.00
N ASP A 317 4.04 -0.21 -26.98
CA ASP A 317 2.78 -0.03 -26.28
C ASP A 317 1.56 -0.60 -27.06
N ALA A 318 0.36 -0.51 -26.48
CA ALA A 318 -0.85 -1.07 -27.06
C ALA A 318 -1.24 -0.45 -28.41
N LEU A 319 -0.80 0.77 -28.70
CA LEU A 319 -1.04 1.47 -29.97
C LEU A 319 0.07 1.27 -31.01
N GLY A 320 1.09 0.46 -30.70
CA GLY A 320 2.22 0.22 -31.59
C GLY A 320 3.30 1.30 -31.55
N ARG A 321 3.31 2.16 -30.51
CA ARG A 321 4.31 3.21 -30.31
C ARG A 321 5.45 2.66 -29.45
N PRO A 322 6.71 3.11 -29.65
CA PRO A 322 7.78 2.82 -28.72
C PRO A 322 7.46 3.36 -27.32
N VAL A 323 7.70 2.54 -26.29
CA VAL A 323 7.66 3.00 -24.89
C VAL A 323 8.66 4.14 -24.70
N ASP A 324 8.25 5.19 -23.98
CA ASP A 324 9.14 6.27 -23.61
C ASP A 324 10.21 5.75 -22.63
N PRO A 325 11.51 5.93 -22.90
CA PRO A 325 12.57 5.56 -21.96
C PRO A 325 12.39 6.12 -20.55
N ALA A 326 11.72 7.28 -20.40
CA ALA A 326 11.43 7.88 -19.10
C ALA A 326 10.36 7.11 -18.29
N LEU A 327 9.64 6.17 -18.90
CA LEU A 327 8.66 5.30 -18.24
C LEU A 327 9.16 3.85 -18.06
N CYS A 328 10.42 3.56 -18.41
CA CYS A 328 10.99 2.25 -18.13
C CYS A 328 10.91 1.94 -16.63
N GLY A 329 10.41 0.74 -16.31
CA GLY A 329 10.08 0.32 -14.95
C GLY A 329 8.61 0.51 -14.59
N LEU A 330 7.81 1.32 -15.31
CA LEU A 330 6.38 1.46 -15.00
C LEU A 330 5.68 0.09 -15.10
N PHE A 331 4.87 -0.23 -14.09
CA PHE A 331 4.11 -1.47 -14.06
C PHE A 331 2.95 -1.45 -15.08
N GLY A 332 2.50 -2.64 -15.48
CA GLY A 332 1.43 -2.79 -16.45
C GLY A 332 0.06 -2.35 -15.96
N PHE A 333 -0.62 -1.48 -16.73
CA PHE A 333 -1.99 -1.07 -16.42
C PHE A 333 -3.03 -2.13 -16.85
N PRO A 334 -4.26 -2.10 -16.28
CA PRO A 334 -5.33 -3.02 -16.66
C PRO A 334 -5.70 -2.94 -18.14
N MET A 335 -5.97 -4.10 -18.74
CA MET A 335 -6.36 -4.23 -20.16
C MET A 335 -7.88 -4.36 -20.35
N SER A 336 -8.65 -4.20 -19.28
CA SER A 336 -10.11 -4.27 -19.23
C SER A 336 -10.68 -3.15 -18.35
N PRO A 337 -11.96 -2.78 -18.53
CA PRO A 337 -12.64 -1.82 -17.66
C PRO A 337 -12.55 -2.24 -16.19
N ASP A 338 -12.46 -1.24 -15.31
CA ASP A 338 -12.46 -1.45 -13.87
C ASP A 338 -13.79 -2.06 -13.40
N ARG A 339 -13.71 -2.87 -12.35
CA ARG A 339 -14.85 -3.62 -11.81
C ARG A 339 -14.76 -3.69 -10.29
N ASN A 340 -15.85 -3.32 -9.63
CA ASN A 340 -16.05 -3.62 -8.21
C ASN A 340 -17.24 -4.56 -8.05
N THR A 341 -17.17 -5.48 -7.07
CA THR A 341 -18.32 -6.29 -6.66
C THR A 341 -18.55 -6.18 -5.16
N LEU A 342 -19.81 -6.26 -4.74
CA LEU A 342 -20.19 -6.42 -3.34
C LEU A 342 -20.70 -7.85 -3.17
N ILE A 343 -19.98 -8.65 -2.40
CA ILE A 343 -20.26 -10.08 -2.26
C ILE A 343 -20.62 -10.38 -0.80
N GLU A 344 -21.68 -11.16 -0.61
CA GLU A 344 -22.05 -11.72 0.69
C GLU A 344 -21.68 -13.21 0.76
N PHE A 345 -20.93 -13.57 1.79
CA PHE A 345 -20.57 -14.94 2.13
C PHE A 345 -21.40 -15.44 3.31
N ASN A 346 -21.93 -16.65 3.17
CA ASN A 346 -22.54 -17.39 4.25
C ASN A 346 -21.66 -18.62 4.59
N PRO A 347 -20.81 -18.55 5.62
CA PRO A 347 -19.88 -19.63 5.97
C PRO A 347 -20.57 -20.90 6.48
N GLU A 348 -21.78 -20.80 7.06
CA GLU A 348 -22.53 -21.95 7.55
C GLU A 348 -23.08 -22.82 6.42
N THR A 349 -23.50 -22.19 5.32
CA THR A 349 -24.13 -22.87 4.18
C THR A 349 -23.20 -23.03 2.99
N GLY A 350 -22.04 -22.35 2.99
CA GLY A 350 -21.12 -22.31 1.86
C GLY A 350 -21.65 -21.53 0.65
N LYS A 351 -22.69 -20.71 0.83
CA LYS A 351 -23.28 -19.91 -0.26
C LYS A 351 -22.57 -18.57 -0.41
N VAL A 352 -22.45 -18.13 -1.66
CA VAL A 352 -21.96 -16.81 -2.06
C VAL A 352 -23.07 -16.12 -2.84
N HIS A 353 -23.31 -14.85 -2.56
CA HIS A 353 -24.30 -14.03 -3.25
C HIS A 353 -23.68 -12.69 -3.66
N GLU A 354 -23.53 -12.45 -4.95
CA GLU A 354 -23.18 -11.14 -5.49
C GLU A 354 -24.38 -10.20 -5.32
N ARG A 355 -24.22 -9.16 -4.51
CA ARG A 355 -25.26 -8.18 -4.21
C ARG A 355 -25.33 -7.06 -5.24
N ALA A 356 -24.18 -6.63 -5.72
CA ALA A 356 -24.04 -5.53 -6.67
C ALA A 356 -22.72 -5.63 -7.43
N GLU A 357 -22.69 -5.00 -8.61
CA GLU A 357 -21.50 -4.83 -9.44
C GLU A 357 -21.46 -3.37 -9.94
N GLN A 358 -20.28 -2.76 -9.89
CA GLN A 358 -19.96 -1.54 -10.63
C GLN A 358 -19.07 -1.89 -11.80
N ARG A 359 -19.53 -1.52 -13.01
CA ARG A 359 -18.74 -1.61 -14.23
C ARG A 359 -19.26 -0.64 -15.28
N ASP A 360 -18.39 0.22 -15.80
CA ASP A 360 -18.73 1.13 -16.89
C ASP A 360 -17.53 1.27 -17.86
N PRO A 361 -17.53 0.51 -18.98
CA PRO A 361 -16.48 0.56 -19.98
C PRO A 361 -16.29 1.92 -20.66
N THR A 362 -17.25 2.84 -20.54
CA THR A 362 -17.14 4.17 -21.14
C THR A 362 -16.42 5.16 -20.24
N LEU A 363 -16.25 4.83 -18.95
CA LEU A 363 -15.78 5.78 -17.93
C LEU A 363 -14.68 5.22 -17.04
N LEU A 364 -14.82 3.98 -16.55
CA LEU A 364 -14.01 3.45 -15.45
C LEU A 364 -12.85 2.59 -15.97
N TRP A 365 -11.66 3.18 -15.98
CA TRP A 365 -10.42 2.56 -16.47
C TRP A 365 -9.24 2.83 -15.55
N SER A 366 -8.37 1.83 -15.39
CA SER A 366 -7.12 1.94 -14.64
C SER A 366 -7.31 2.52 -13.24
N ARG A 367 -8.11 1.83 -12.41
CA ARG A 367 -8.24 2.16 -10.99
C ARG A 367 -6.87 2.16 -10.33
N GLN A 368 -6.62 3.19 -9.54
CA GLN A 368 -5.44 3.27 -8.69
C GLN A 368 -5.84 2.84 -7.27
N LEU A 369 -6.24 3.78 -6.41
CA LEU A 369 -6.60 3.51 -5.02
C LEU A 369 -7.91 4.17 -4.61
N ASN A 370 -8.39 3.78 -3.43
CA ASN A 370 -9.63 4.24 -2.85
C ASN A 370 -9.42 5.07 -1.58
N ALA A 371 -10.47 5.79 -1.22
CA ALA A 371 -10.65 6.43 0.06
C ALA A 371 -12.01 6.02 0.62
N ILE A 372 -12.00 5.48 1.83
CA ILE A 372 -13.20 5.11 2.58
C ILE A 372 -13.07 5.55 4.03
N ASP A 373 -14.18 5.61 4.73
CA ASP A 373 -14.19 5.80 6.17
C ASP A 373 -13.72 4.54 6.89
N TRP A 374 -12.42 4.52 7.22
CA TRP A 374 -11.75 3.42 7.90
C TRP A 374 -12.09 3.30 9.39
N SER A 375 -12.86 4.25 9.96
CA SER A 375 -13.35 4.12 11.34
C SER A 375 -14.17 2.84 11.50
N THR A 376 -14.22 2.31 12.73
CA THR A 376 -15.03 1.12 13.01
C THR A 376 -16.49 1.38 12.66
N GLU A 377 -17.00 2.56 13.01
CA GLU A 377 -18.36 3.01 12.73
C GLU A 377 -18.64 3.12 11.24
N GLY A 378 -17.72 3.72 10.47
CA GLY A 378 -17.82 3.83 9.02
C GLY A 378 -17.80 2.47 8.33
N ARG A 379 -16.91 1.57 8.75
CA ARG A 379 -16.85 0.19 8.24
C ARG A 379 -18.04 -0.68 8.67
N SER A 380 -18.67 -0.40 9.80
CA SER A 380 -19.88 -1.12 10.22
C SER A 380 -21.06 -0.86 9.26
N LYS A 381 -21.14 0.33 8.66
CA LYS A 381 -22.19 0.68 7.69
C LYS A 381 -21.69 1.67 6.64
N PRO A 382 -20.81 1.23 5.72
CA PRO A 382 -20.26 2.11 4.70
C PRO A 382 -21.37 2.59 3.76
N THR A 383 -21.31 3.87 3.41
CA THR A 383 -22.29 4.53 2.53
C THR A 383 -21.68 4.91 1.20
N MET A 384 -20.44 5.42 1.21
CA MET A 384 -19.73 5.90 0.03
C MET A 384 -18.35 5.26 -0.06
N HIS A 385 -17.96 4.98 -1.30
CA HIS A 385 -16.66 4.48 -1.71
C HIS A 385 -16.08 5.44 -2.74
N HIS A 386 -14.95 6.07 -2.42
CA HIS A 386 -14.31 7.01 -3.34
C HIS A 386 -13.13 6.34 -4.01
N GLN A 387 -12.98 6.50 -5.32
CA GLN A 387 -11.88 5.89 -6.07
C GLN A 387 -11.29 6.87 -7.05
N VAL A 388 -9.96 6.82 -7.20
CA VAL A 388 -9.29 7.51 -8.30
C VAL A 388 -8.92 6.53 -9.41
N HIS A 389 -9.13 6.99 -10.65
CA HIS A 389 -8.89 6.25 -11.88
C HIS A 389 -7.93 7.06 -12.75
N PHE A 390 -6.96 6.40 -13.39
CA PHE A 390 -6.05 7.07 -14.31
C PHE A 390 -6.63 7.27 -15.72
N GLY A 391 -7.78 6.65 -15.99
CA GLY A 391 -8.38 6.59 -17.32
C GLY A 391 -7.70 5.55 -18.21
N TRP A 392 -8.09 5.52 -19.47
CA TRP A 392 -7.52 4.63 -20.47
C TRP A 392 -6.17 5.17 -20.94
N ARG A 393 -5.09 4.49 -20.50
CA ARG A 393 -3.69 4.85 -20.77
C ARG A 393 -3.00 3.72 -21.54
N PRO A 394 -3.21 3.62 -22.86
CA PRO A 394 -2.62 2.56 -23.67
C PRO A 394 -1.08 2.64 -23.73
N GLU A 395 -0.47 3.78 -23.39
CA GLU A 395 0.98 3.89 -23.21
C GLU A 395 1.52 3.03 -22.06
N ALA A 396 0.68 2.67 -21.08
CA ALA A 396 1.01 1.84 -19.92
C ALA A 396 0.74 0.33 -20.13
N VAL A 397 0.29 -0.06 -21.33
CA VAL A 397 -0.02 -1.44 -21.71
C VAL A 397 0.95 -1.87 -22.81
N THR A 398 1.77 -2.89 -22.58
CA THR A 398 2.77 -3.34 -23.58
C THR A 398 2.22 -4.45 -24.47
N GLN A 399 2.76 -4.60 -25.68
CA GLN A 399 2.44 -5.74 -26.58
C GLN A 399 2.77 -7.09 -25.93
N LYS A 400 3.75 -7.16 -25.02
CA LYS A 400 4.06 -8.37 -24.26
C LYS A 400 2.91 -8.76 -23.34
N MET A 401 2.33 -7.80 -22.60
CA MET A 401 1.15 -8.05 -21.78
C MET A 401 -0.05 -8.49 -22.63
N LEU A 402 -0.27 -7.80 -23.77
CA LEU A 402 -1.36 -8.15 -24.68
C LEU A 402 -1.23 -9.56 -25.27
N ALA A 403 -0.01 -10.02 -25.51
CA ALA A 403 0.25 -11.39 -25.95
C ALA A 403 -0.02 -12.39 -24.83
N LEU A 404 0.39 -12.08 -23.60
CA LEU A 404 0.21 -12.93 -22.43
C LEU A 404 -1.27 -13.12 -22.03
N TYR A 405 -2.08 -12.07 -22.18
CA TYR A 405 -3.50 -12.04 -21.80
C TYR A 405 -4.45 -12.13 -23.00
N ALA A 406 -3.97 -12.47 -24.20
CA ALA A 406 -4.71 -12.33 -25.45
C ALA A 406 -6.14 -12.91 -25.42
N ASP A 407 -6.31 -14.08 -24.81
CA ASP A 407 -7.60 -14.79 -24.75
C ASP A 407 -8.57 -14.25 -23.68
N ARG A 408 -8.15 -13.28 -22.87
CA ARG A 408 -8.92 -12.72 -21.75
C ARG A 408 -9.40 -11.29 -21.97
N ILE A 409 -8.95 -10.64 -23.04
CA ILE A 409 -9.18 -9.21 -23.28
C ILE A 409 -10.23 -9.02 -24.38
N ASP A 410 -11.29 -8.30 -24.07
CA ASP A 410 -12.22 -7.78 -25.08
C ASP A 410 -11.80 -6.38 -25.54
N ARG A 411 -11.11 -6.32 -26.68
CA ARG A 411 -10.65 -5.04 -27.26
C ARG A 411 -11.80 -4.20 -27.82
N SER A 412 -13.01 -4.74 -27.97
CA SER A 412 -14.16 -3.96 -28.43
C SER A 412 -14.67 -2.96 -27.39
N GLU A 413 -14.27 -3.16 -26.13
CA GLU A 413 -14.56 -2.24 -25.02
C GLU A 413 -13.57 -1.07 -24.93
N TRP A 414 -12.44 -1.14 -25.62
CA TRP A 414 -11.39 -0.12 -25.51
C TRP A 414 -11.88 1.22 -26.07
N PRO A 415 -11.71 2.32 -25.31
CA PRO A 415 -11.92 3.65 -25.83
C PRO A 415 -11.03 3.91 -27.05
N VAL A 416 -11.57 4.64 -28.03
CA VAL A 416 -10.85 5.02 -29.24
C VAL A 416 -9.68 5.94 -28.91
N ASP A 417 -9.89 6.86 -27.97
CA ASP A 417 -8.93 7.84 -27.49
C ASP A 417 -8.63 7.62 -26.00
N GLU A 418 -7.48 8.12 -25.54
CA GLU A 418 -7.14 8.16 -24.11
C GLU A 418 -8.23 8.91 -23.33
N THR A 419 -8.60 8.40 -22.15
CA THR A 419 -9.62 9.04 -21.30
C THR A 419 -8.97 9.73 -20.09
N PRO A 420 -9.59 10.79 -19.57
CA PRO A 420 -9.04 11.55 -18.46
C PRO A 420 -9.06 10.75 -17.15
N PRO A 421 -8.20 11.10 -16.18
CA PRO A 421 -8.29 10.57 -14.84
C PRO A 421 -9.55 11.07 -14.14
N LEU A 422 -10.09 10.28 -13.22
CA LEU A 422 -11.31 10.60 -12.48
C LEU A 422 -11.11 10.45 -10.98
N LEU A 423 -11.84 11.24 -10.20
CA LEU A 423 -12.23 10.91 -8.83
C LEU A 423 -13.71 10.56 -8.87
N THR A 424 -14.09 9.38 -8.41
CA THR A 424 -15.46 8.87 -8.41
C THR A 424 -15.97 8.69 -7.00
N THR A 425 -17.29 8.84 -6.81
CA THR A 425 -18.00 8.43 -5.59
C THR A 425 -19.06 7.41 -5.97
N THR A 426 -18.99 6.24 -5.35
CA THR A 426 -19.92 5.13 -5.54
C THR A 426 -20.68 4.86 -4.25
N SER A 427 -21.99 4.63 -4.35
CA SER A 427 -22.80 4.16 -3.23
C SER A 427 -22.44 2.71 -2.91
N VAL A 428 -22.08 2.40 -1.66
CA VAL A 428 -21.65 1.04 -1.29
C VAL A 428 -22.78 0.00 -1.32
N PRO A 429 -24.00 0.27 -0.82
CA PRO A 429 -25.07 -0.74 -0.77
C PRO A 429 -25.47 -1.36 -2.12
N ASP A 430 -25.31 -0.62 -3.22
CA ASP A 430 -25.77 -0.99 -4.56
C ASP A 430 -24.74 -0.77 -5.67
N LEU A 431 -23.52 -0.32 -5.31
CA LEU A 431 -22.42 0.00 -6.20
C LEU A 431 -22.77 0.96 -7.35
N GLN A 432 -23.76 1.84 -7.14
CA GLN A 432 -24.13 2.86 -8.12
C GLN A 432 -23.20 4.07 -8.06
N LEU A 433 -22.58 4.41 -9.20
CA LEU A 433 -21.81 5.64 -9.35
C LEU A 433 -22.72 6.86 -9.13
N GLN A 434 -22.42 7.65 -8.09
CA GLN A 434 -23.21 8.83 -7.73
C GLN A 434 -22.75 10.08 -8.48
N THR A 435 -21.43 10.27 -8.54
CA THR A 435 -20.82 11.45 -9.15
C THR A 435 -19.35 11.20 -9.44
N HIS A 436 -18.75 12.03 -10.29
CA HIS A 436 -17.31 12.02 -10.54
C HIS A 436 -16.80 13.43 -10.85
N HIS A 437 -15.51 13.63 -10.63
CA HIS A 437 -14.73 14.77 -11.07
C HIS A 437 -13.70 14.33 -12.08
N GLU A 438 -13.55 15.10 -13.16
CA GLU A 438 -12.57 14.86 -14.22
C GLU A 438 -11.32 15.74 -14.00
N PHE A 439 -10.14 15.10 -13.96
CA PHE A 439 -8.85 15.79 -13.87
C PHE A 439 -8.29 16.11 -15.26
N ALA A 440 -7.22 16.92 -15.33
CA ALA A 440 -6.55 17.17 -16.59
C ALA A 440 -5.91 15.88 -17.15
N MET A 441 -5.80 15.78 -18.47
CA MET A 441 -5.25 14.60 -19.13
C MET A 441 -3.81 14.25 -18.70
N ASP A 442 -3.02 15.22 -18.26
CA ASP A 442 -1.65 15.05 -17.79
C ASP A 442 -1.54 14.93 -16.27
N ASP A 443 -2.66 14.85 -15.55
CA ASP A 443 -2.68 14.58 -14.12
C ASP A 443 -2.62 13.08 -13.82
N MET A 444 -2.01 12.78 -12.69
CA MET A 444 -2.03 11.45 -12.09
C MET A 444 -2.51 11.58 -10.63
N PRO A 445 -3.85 11.62 -10.40
CA PRO A 445 -4.42 11.64 -9.05
C PRO A 445 -4.17 10.29 -8.37
N THR A 446 -3.71 10.30 -7.13
CA THR A 446 -3.18 9.09 -6.49
C THR A 446 -3.45 9.10 -5.00
N SER A 447 -3.61 7.90 -4.43
CA SER A 447 -3.55 7.65 -2.99
C SER A 447 -4.49 8.55 -2.17
N PRO A 448 -5.77 8.64 -2.55
CA PRO A 448 -6.71 9.51 -1.84
C PRO A 448 -6.89 9.03 -0.39
N ILE A 449 -7.26 9.94 0.52
CA ILE A 449 -7.75 9.58 1.85
C ILE A 449 -9.14 10.17 2.08
N PHE A 450 -9.92 9.52 2.94
CA PHE A 450 -11.11 10.12 3.52
C PHE A 450 -10.76 10.69 4.89
N VAL A 451 -11.22 11.90 5.16
CA VAL A 451 -11.13 12.55 6.48
C VAL A 451 -12.54 12.90 6.95
N PRO A 452 -13.03 12.32 8.06
CA PRO A 452 -14.35 12.65 8.57
C PRO A 452 -14.39 14.09 9.11
N ARG A 453 -15.58 14.69 9.14
CA ARG A 453 -15.79 15.95 9.88
C ARG A 453 -15.71 15.73 11.38
N ASP A 454 -15.12 16.69 12.08
CA ASP A 454 -15.04 16.74 13.55
C ASP A 454 -14.67 15.38 14.19
N PRO A 455 -13.52 14.77 13.82
CA PRO A 455 -13.16 13.44 14.27
C PRO A 455 -13.09 13.31 15.79
N GLY A 456 -13.70 12.26 16.34
CA GLY A 456 -13.74 12.00 17.77
C GLY A 456 -14.66 12.93 18.56
N SER A 457 -15.54 13.68 17.89
CA SER A 457 -16.50 14.59 18.53
C SER A 457 -17.66 13.87 19.24
N VAL A 458 -17.99 12.64 18.82
CA VAL A 458 -19.11 11.86 19.37
C VAL A 458 -18.64 11.05 20.60
N PRO A 459 -19.18 11.28 21.80
CA PRO A 459 -18.79 10.52 22.98
C PRO A 459 -19.04 9.02 22.83
N GLY A 460 -18.00 8.21 23.01
CA GLY A 460 -18.06 6.75 22.95
C GLY A 460 -17.83 6.16 21.55
N SER A 461 -17.67 6.99 20.51
CA SER A 461 -17.18 6.53 19.20
C SER A 461 -15.65 6.44 19.20
N SER A 462 -15.11 5.76 18.19
CA SER A 462 -13.69 5.77 17.91
C SER A 462 -13.22 7.20 17.59
N ARG A 463 -11.95 7.48 17.92
CA ARG A 463 -11.28 8.75 17.57
C ARG A 463 -11.15 8.99 16.06
N TYR A 464 -11.46 7.98 15.26
CA TYR A 464 -11.38 8.02 13.81
C TYR A 464 -12.74 8.31 13.17
N ALA A 465 -13.84 8.29 13.92
CA ALA A 465 -15.17 8.55 13.40
C ALA A 465 -15.56 10.03 13.51
N GLY A 466 -16.31 10.52 12.52
CA GLY A 466 -16.98 11.82 12.57
C GLY A 466 -18.39 11.74 13.14
N SER A 467 -19.17 12.79 12.93
CA SER A 467 -20.57 12.88 13.37
C SER A 467 -21.54 11.95 12.64
N ASP A 468 -21.33 11.72 11.34
CA ASP A 468 -22.16 10.82 10.51
C ASP A 468 -21.27 9.85 9.70
N PRO A 469 -20.77 8.77 10.34
CA PRO A 469 -19.81 7.85 9.71
C PRO A 469 -20.36 7.13 8.48
N GLY A 470 -19.44 6.72 7.60
CA GLY A 470 -19.76 5.90 6.42
C GLY A 470 -19.19 6.44 5.10
N GLY A 471 -18.36 7.49 5.14
CA GLY A 471 -17.66 8.02 3.98
C GLY A 471 -18.37 9.16 3.25
N HIS A 472 -19.59 9.55 3.63
CA HIS A 472 -20.30 10.67 2.99
C HIS A 472 -20.09 12.01 3.71
N ASP A 473 -19.91 12.00 5.05
CA ASP A 473 -19.74 13.20 5.88
C ASP A 473 -18.25 13.48 6.16
N GLY A 474 -17.61 14.16 5.24
CA GLY A 474 -16.17 14.42 5.32
C GLY A 474 -15.58 14.98 4.06
N TYR A 475 -14.29 14.71 3.89
CA TYR A 475 -13.46 15.20 2.81
C TYR A 475 -12.74 14.07 2.12
N VAL A 476 -12.60 14.16 0.81
CA VAL A 476 -11.64 13.35 0.05
C VAL A 476 -10.43 14.22 -0.27
N VAL A 477 -9.26 13.83 0.22
CA VAL A 477 -8.00 14.54 -0.02
C VAL A 477 -7.20 13.75 -1.03
N VAL A 478 -6.85 14.37 -2.16
CA VAL A 478 -6.26 13.71 -3.33
C VAL A 478 -4.92 14.37 -3.70
N PRO A 479 -3.79 13.69 -3.42
CA PRO A 479 -2.52 13.98 -4.07
C PRO A 479 -2.61 13.88 -5.59
N VAL A 480 -2.04 14.85 -6.31
CA VAL A 480 -1.98 14.85 -7.77
C VAL A 480 -0.55 15.09 -8.23
N VAL A 481 0.02 14.09 -8.90
CA VAL A 481 1.34 14.17 -9.52
C VAL A 481 1.21 14.70 -10.95
N ASN A 482 2.03 15.68 -11.31
CA ASN A 482 2.07 16.30 -12.62
C ASN A 482 3.47 16.91 -12.86
N ASP A 483 3.95 16.89 -14.10
CA ASP A 483 5.26 17.44 -14.49
C ASP A 483 5.37 18.96 -14.29
N LYS A 484 4.23 19.65 -14.20
CA LYS A 484 4.15 21.09 -13.89
C LYS A 484 4.23 21.37 -12.38
N GLY A 485 4.07 20.35 -11.55
CA GLY A 485 4.12 20.47 -10.10
C GLY A 485 3.14 19.56 -9.37
N PHE A 486 3.60 19.00 -8.25
CA PHE A 486 2.77 18.30 -7.29
C PHE A 486 1.78 19.24 -6.60
N ARG A 487 0.58 18.73 -6.35
CA ARG A 487 -0.46 19.43 -5.60
C ARG A 487 -1.33 18.45 -4.81
N VAL A 488 -2.08 19.00 -3.87
CA VAL A 488 -3.10 18.25 -3.12
C VAL A 488 -4.43 18.98 -3.25
N GLU A 489 -5.45 18.27 -3.74
CA GLU A 489 -6.80 18.78 -3.92
C GLU A 489 -7.75 18.19 -2.87
N VAL A 490 -8.64 19.01 -2.34
CA VAL A 490 -9.63 18.60 -1.33
C VAL A 490 -11.02 18.72 -1.90
N PHE A 491 -11.83 17.69 -1.76
CA PHE A 491 -13.21 17.62 -2.22
C PHE A 491 -14.15 17.41 -1.03
N ASP A 492 -15.37 17.92 -1.14
CA ASP A 492 -16.45 17.51 -0.25
C ASP A 492 -16.86 16.07 -0.61
N ALA A 493 -16.82 15.14 0.36
CA ALA A 493 -17.06 13.73 0.10
C ALA A 493 -18.47 13.45 -0.42
N ALA A 494 -19.47 14.24 0.00
CA ALA A 494 -20.84 14.08 -0.46
C ALA A 494 -21.04 14.55 -1.91
N SER A 495 -20.11 15.32 -2.47
CA SER A 495 -20.29 15.97 -3.78
C SER A 495 -18.97 16.21 -4.52
N VAL A 496 -18.15 15.17 -4.70
CA VAL A 496 -16.84 15.31 -5.37
C VAL A 496 -16.96 15.91 -6.79
N GLY A 497 -18.05 15.66 -7.51
CA GLY A 497 -18.28 16.24 -8.84
C GLY A 497 -18.53 17.75 -8.87
N SER A 498 -18.69 18.40 -7.71
CA SER A 498 -18.66 19.87 -7.63
C SER A 498 -17.26 20.47 -7.83
N GLY A 499 -16.22 19.62 -7.89
CA GLY A 499 -14.82 20.03 -7.99
C GLY A 499 -14.19 20.30 -6.63
N PRO A 500 -12.89 20.65 -6.62
CA PRO A 500 -12.14 20.83 -5.38
C PRO A 500 -12.61 22.09 -4.62
N LEU A 501 -12.77 21.96 -3.31
CA LEU A 501 -12.96 23.05 -2.37
C LEU A 501 -11.70 23.92 -2.25
N ALA A 502 -10.53 23.27 -2.31
CA ALA A 502 -9.23 23.90 -2.18
C ALA A 502 -8.12 23.08 -2.86
N THR A 503 -7.04 23.77 -3.21
CA THR A 503 -5.83 23.16 -3.78
C THR A 503 -4.60 23.72 -3.08
N LEU A 504 -3.72 22.85 -2.61
CA LEU A 504 -2.39 23.19 -2.10
C LEU A 504 -1.33 22.92 -3.15
N SER A 505 -0.30 23.76 -3.20
CA SER A 505 0.90 23.52 -4.01
C SER A 505 2.14 24.10 -3.31
N GLY A 506 3.31 23.59 -3.66
CA GLY A 506 4.59 24.04 -3.09
C GLY A 506 5.64 24.32 -4.14
N THR A 507 6.66 25.08 -3.74
CA THR A 507 7.89 25.27 -4.48
C THR A 507 9.09 24.81 -3.66
N THR A 508 10.14 24.36 -4.34
CA THR A 508 11.41 24.03 -3.70
C THR A 508 12.12 25.30 -3.23
N ALA A 509 13.16 25.16 -2.41
CA ALA A 509 14.02 26.29 -2.03
C ALA A 509 14.66 27.01 -3.24
N ALA A 510 14.79 26.32 -4.38
CA ALA A 510 15.28 26.88 -5.63
C ALA A 510 14.19 27.59 -6.46
N GLY A 511 12.94 27.63 -5.97
CA GLY A 511 11.80 28.28 -6.63
C GLY A 511 11.16 27.48 -7.76
N SER A 512 11.56 26.23 -7.98
CA SER A 512 10.91 25.32 -8.92
C SER A 512 9.66 24.69 -8.30
N ALA A 513 8.72 24.22 -9.12
CA ALA A 513 7.62 23.41 -8.61
C ALA A 513 8.17 22.15 -7.91
N VAL A 514 7.49 21.73 -6.83
CA VAL A 514 7.80 20.46 -6.15
C VAL A 514 7.46 19.29 -7.08
N ALA A 515 8.34 18.30 -7.14
CA ALA A 515 8.05 17.00 -7.74
C ALA A 515 7.95 15.97 -6.61
N VAL A 516 6.87 15.21 -6.60
CA VAL A 516 6.72 14.01 -5.78
C VAL A 516 6.70 12.83 -6.75
N PRO A 517 7.61 11.85 -6.61
CA PRO A 517 7.59 10.62 -7.40
C PRO A 517 6.28 9.84 -7.27
N PHE A 518 6.18 8.72 -7.99
CA PHE A 518 5.08 7.80 -7.82
C PHE A 518 4.92 7.42 -6.34
N VAL A 519 3.68 7.41 -5.86
CA VAL A 519 3.33 7.01 -4.49
C VAL A 519 2.37 5.83 -4.52
N LEU A 520 2.46 4.97 -3.51
CA LEU A 520 1.60 3.81 -3.32
C LEU A 520 0.44 4.16 -2.40
N HIS A 521 0.36 3.59 -1.20
CA HIS A 521 -0.83 3.74 -0.38
C HIS A 521 -0.75 4.93 0.56
N SER A 522 -1.92 5.34 1.03
CA SER A 522 -2.11 6.42 1.96
C SER A 522 -2.89 5.97 3.19
N ALA A 523 -2.76 6.74 4.26
CA ALA A 523 -3.62 6.62 5.43
C ALA A 523 -3.83 8.00 6.04
N TRP A 524 -4.98 8.17 6.69
CA TRP A 524 -5.22 9.33 7.53
C TRP A 524 -4.92 9.00 8.99
N MET A 525 -4.24 9.92 9.68
CA MET A 525 -4.00 9.82 11.11
C MET A 525 -4.54 11.08 11.80
N PRO A 526 -5.42 10.96 12.83
CA PRO A 526 -6.05 12.14 13.45
C PRO A 526 -5.06 13.11 14.11
N ARG A 527 -3.89 12.60 14.53
CA ARG A 527 -2.79 13.41 15.08
C ARG A 527 -1.50 12.62 14.98
N VAL A 528 -0.37 13.31 14.98
CA VAL A 528 0.94 12.70 15.20
C VAL A 528 1.56 13.18 16.50
N VAL A 529 2.07 12.24 17.29
CA VAL A 529 2.81 12.50 18.53
C VAL A 529 4.10 11.71 18.50
N ALA A 530 5.09 12.15 19.27
CA ALA A 530 6.34 11.41 19.40
C ALA A 530 6.06 9.99 19.88
N SER A 531 6.84 9.04 19.38
CA SER A 531 6.69 7.63 19.71
C SER A 531 6.81 7.38 21.22
N GLN A 532 6.00 6.44 21.69
CA GLN A 532 6.01 6.03 23.09
C GLN A 532 7.25 5.20 23.40
N ASP A 533 7.73 5.28 24.65
CA ASP A 533 8.81 4.43 25.16
C ASP A 533 8.25 3.01 25.43
N LEU A 534 8.31 2.18 24.39
CA LEU A 534 7.87 0.79 24.39
C LEU A 534 9.05 -0.12 24.03
N PRO A 535 9.09 -1.36 24.55
CA PRO A 535 10.03 -2.36 24.08
C PRO A 535 9.89 -2.56 22.57
N ARG A 536 11.01 -2.46 21.85
CA ARG A 536 11.10 -2.70 20.41
C ARG A 536 12.23 -3.65 20.10
N LEU A 537 12.05 -4.44 19.04
CA LEU A 537 13.11 -5.27 18.53
C LEU A 537 14.26 -4.40 18.04
N LYS A 538 15.45 -4.64 18.60
CA LYS A 538 16.69 -4.00 18.17
C LYS A 538 17.34 -4.83 17.08
N PHE A 539 17.93 -4.16 16.07
CA PHE A 539 18.68 -4.87 15.03
C PHE A 539 19.87 -5.65 15.59
N SER A 540 20.47 -5.21 16.71
CA SER A 540 21.53 -5.96 17.39
C SER A 540 21.09 -7.35 17.87
N ALA A 541 19.79 -7.58 18.10
CA ALA A 541 19.24 -8.88 18.46
C ALA A 541 19.09 -9.83 17.27
N GLU A 542 19.20 -9.35 16.04
CA GLU A 542 19.02 -10.14 14.80
C GLU A 542 20.36 -10.72 14.28
N LEU A 543 21.47 -10.49 14.99
CA LEU A 543 22.82 -10.82 14.54
C LEU A 543 23.27 -12.25 14.92
N ASP A 544 22.34 -13.14 15.30
CA ASP A 544 22.66 -14.51 15.74
C ASP A 544 23.42 -15.34 14.70
N ARG A 545 23.19 -15.08 13.41
CA ARG A 545 23.85 -15.76 12.28
C ARG A 545 24.98 -14.93 11.65
N ILE A 546 25.46 -13.89 12.32
CA ILE A 546 26.46 -12.96 11.76
C ILE A 546 27.79 -13.64 11.37
N ASP A 547 28.16 -14.73 12.02
CA ASP A 547 29.39 -15.48 11.72
C ASP A 547 29.33 -16.25 10.39
N GLN A 548 28.17 -16.28 9.73
CA GLN A 548 28.02 -16.77 8.35
C GLN A 548 28.49 -15.74 7.31
N LEU A 549 28.68 -14.48 7.71
CA LEU A 549 29.15 -13.41 6.84
C LEU A 549 30.69 -13.36 6.79
N PRO A 550 31.28 -12.93 5.66
CA PRO A 550 32.64 -12.42 5.61
C PRO A 550 32.89 -11.35 6.68
N GLU A 551 34.11 -11.29 7.22
CA GLU A 551 34.45 -10.42 8.36
C GLU A 551 34.15 -8.93 8.10
N ASP A 552 34.39 -8.45 6.88
CA ASP A 552 34.11 -7.07 6.47
C ASP A 552 32.60 -6.77 6.44
N LEU A 553 31.77 -7.71 5.99
CA LEU A 553 30.31 -7.59 6.01
C LEU A 553 29.76 -7.71 7.43
N ALA A 554 30.27 -8.63 8.25
CA ALA A 554 29.94 -8.72 9.66
C ALA A 554 30.28 -7.42 10.42
N ALA A 555 31.40 -6.77 10.09
CA ALA A 555 31.76 -5.47 10.67
C ALA A 555 30.75 -4.37 10.29
N ALA A 556 30.30 -4.33 9.03
CA ALA A 556 29.26 -3.42 8.56
C ALA A 556 27.93 -3.63 9.30
N ALA A 557 27.48 -4.87 9.48
CA ALA A 557 26.28 -5.20 10.23
C ALA A 557 26.35 -4.75 11.70
N ARG A 558 27.49 -4.99 12.37
CA ARG A 558 27.71 -4.50 13.74
C ARG A 558 27.75 -2.98 13.83
N GLN A 559 28.27 -2.30 12.81
CA GLN A 559 28.25 -0.83 12.75
C GLN A 559 26.82 -0.30 12.65
N VAL A 560 26.02 -0.82 11.71
CA VAL A 560 24.61 -0.44 11.57
C VAL A 560 23.82 -0.68 12.84
N ALA A 561 24.04 -1.82 13.51
CA ALA A 561 23.39 -2.13 14.78
C ALA A 561 23.74 -1.11 15.89
N ARG A 562 25.02 -0.73 16.02
CA ARG A 562 25.43 0.31 16.97
C ARG A 562 24.82 1.67 16.63
N ASP A 563 24.86 2.07 15.37
CA ASP A 563 24.33 3.37 14.94
C ASP A 563 22.83 3.50 15.22
N LEU A 564 22.07 2.42 15.01
CA LEU A 564 20.65 2.37 15.35
C LEU A 564 20.43 2.40 16.88
N ASP A 565 21.22 1.65 17.65
CA ASP A 565 21.14 1.64 19.12
C ASP A 565 21.50 2.99 19.76
N GLU A 566 22.39 3.76 19.13
CA GLU A 566 22.84 5.09 19.56
C GLU A 566 22.00 6.24 18.96
N GLY A 567 21.07 5.95 18.05
CA GLY A 567 20.23 6.95 17.37
C GLY A 567 21.00 7.85 16.40
N ILE A 568 22.12 7.37 15.84
CA ILE A 568 22.93 8.09 14.85
C ILE A 568 22.17 8.10 13.51
N PRO A 569 21.84 9.27 12.93
CA PRO A 569 21.15 9.34 11.64
C PRO A 569 21.97 8.76 10.48
N MET A 570 21.32 8.22 9.45
CA MET A 570 21.97 7.67 8.25
C MET A 570 22.90 8.68 7.53
N ASP A 571 22.56 9.98 7.59
CA ASP A 571 23.32 11.05 6.92
C ASP A 571 24.36 11.75 7.84
N ALA A 572 24.62 11.22 9.04
CA ALA A 572 25.64 11.78 9.91
C ALA A 572 27.04 11.50 9.30
N PRO A 573 27.90 12.53 9.12
CA PRO A 573 29.26 12.28 8.68
C PRO A 573 29.95 11.38 9.71
N ALA A 574 30.59 10.29 9.24
CA ALA A 574 31.30 9.35 10.09
C ALA A 574 32.25 10.11 11.03
N MET A 575 32.03 10.01 12.34
CA MET A 575 32.96 10.54 13.32
C MET A 575 34.25 9.70 13.23
N SER A 576 35.29 10.31 12.67
CA SER A 576 36.62 9.74 12.45
C SER A 576 37.35 9.36 13.72
#